data_AF-A0A1B8P3E6-F1
#
_entry.id   AF-A0A1B8P3E6-F1
#
_cell.length_a   1.000
_cell.length_b   1.000
_cell.length_c   1.000
_cell.angle_alpha   90.00
_cell.angle_beta   90.00
_cell.angle_gamma   90.00
#
_symmetry.space_group_name_H-M   'P 1'
#
loop_
_entity.id
_entity.type
_entity.pdbx_description
1 polymer ?
#
loop_
_entity_poly.entity_id
_entity_poly.type
_entity_poly.pdbx_seq_one_letter_code
_entity_poly.pdbx_strand_id
1 'polypeptide(L)'
;MPDTRTALVACPSFDAMTGLLAHMRQTLGGELSAFEAMWRNHYRLLTDVSGRHAPPVGTESPFYVIIESQAIDADRHGARFDQALESAFEAGLLADAAIAQSDAQRDGLWAIREDIEGWSISSPP
;
A
#
# COMPACT_ATOMS: atom_id res chain seq x y z
N MET A 1 -2.63 -0.26 -22.73
CA MET A 1 -3.01 0.17 -21.36
C MET A 1 -1.78 0.81 -20.74
N PRO A 2 -1.93 1.82 -19.86
CA PRO A 2 -0.78 2.34 -19.12
C PRO A 2 -0.16 1.23 -18.26
N ASP A 3 1.15 1.32 -18.02
CA ASP A 3 1.84 0.48 -17.04
C ASP A 3 1.39 0.89 -15.64
N THR A 4 1.12 -0.08 -14.76
CA THR A 4 0.66 0.16 -13.39
C THR A 4 1.65 -0.44 -12.40
N ARG A 5 2.02 0.34 -11.38
CA ARG A 5 2.87 -0.10 -10.28
C ARG A 5 2.14 0.10 -8.98
N THR A 6 2.18 -0.91 -8.11
CA THR A 6 1.43 -0.90 -6.85
C THR A 6 2.30 -1.46 -5.74
N ALA A 7 2.27 -0.80 -4.59
CA ALA A 7 2.90 -1.29 -3.38
C ALA A 7 2.01 -1.07 -2.17
N LEU A 8 2.10 -1.99 -1.21
CA LEU A 8 1.58 -1.81 0.14
C LEU A 8 2.75 -1.56 1.08
N VAL A 9 2.71 -0.45 1.81
CA VAL A 9 3.81 -0.02 2.68
C VAL A 9 3.34 0.15 4.11
N ALA A 10 4.25 -0.06 5.06
CA ALA A 10 4.01 0.12 6.48
C ALA A 10 4.66 1.43 6.97
N CYS A 11 3.89 2.32 7.59
CA CYS A 11 4.36 3.62 8.07
C CYS A 11 4.44 3.66 9.61
N PRO A 12 5.57 4.13 10.19
CA PRO A 12 5.80 4.08 11.63
C PRO A 12 5.01 5.13 12.43
N SER A 13 4.46 6.17 11.79
CA SER A 13 3.70 7.24 12.43
C SER A 13 2.80 7.97 11.43
N PHE A 14 1.91 8.83 11.94
CA PHE A 14 1.05 9.67 11.10
C PHE A 14 1.87 10.72 10.33
N ASP A 15 2.88 11.29 10.96
CA ASP A 15 3.80 12.24 10.33
C ASP A 15 4.60 11.58 9.21
N ALA A 16 5.07 10.34 9.43
CA ALA A 16 5.74 9.56 8.38
C ALA A 16 4.80 9.26 7.21
N MET A 17 3.54 8.89 7.46
CA MET A 17 2.54 8.63 6.41
C MET A 17 2.21 9.89 5.59
N THR A 18 2.02 11.04 6.24
CA THR A 18 1.75 12.30 5.54
C THR A 18 2.97 12.84 4.82
N GLY A 19 4.17 12.68 5.41
CA GLY A 19 5.44 12.93 4.76
C GLY A 19 5.66 12.05 3.54
N LEU A 20 5.27 10.77 3.61
CA LEU A 20 5.29 9.84 2.50
C LEU A 20 4.41 10.30 1.33
N LEU A 21 3.18 10.77 1.61
CA LEU A 21 2.31 11.32 0.56
C LEU A 21 2.98 12.53 -0.13
N ALA A 22 3.59 13.44 0.64
CA ALA A 22 4.30 14.58 0.07
C ALA A 22 5.49 14.13 -0.81
N HIS A 23 6.28 13.16 -0.32
CA HIS A 23 7.41 12.57 -1.03
C HIS A 23 6.99 11.90 -2.34
N MET A 24 5.93 11.08 -2.33
CA MET A 24 5.41 10.40 -3.52
C MET A 24 4.89 11.40 -4.55
N ARG A 25 4.19 12.46 -4.11
CA ARG A 25 3.77 13.54 -5.02
C ARG A 25 4.95 14.28 -5.64
N GLN A 26 6.06 14.43 -4.93
CA GLN A 26 7.25 15.08 -5.47
C GLN A 26 8.01 14.19 -6.45
N THR A 27 8.13 12.90 -6.15
CA THR A 27 8.95 11.94 -6.92
C THR A 27 8.21 11.35 -8.13
N LEU A 28 6.92 11.03 -7.99
CA LEU A 28 6.09 10.45 -9.06
C LEU A 28 5.26 11.52 -9.79
N GLY A 29 4.88 12.60 -9.10
CA GLY A 29 4.14 13.70 -9.70
C GLY A 29 2.78 13.25 -10.22
N GLY A 30 2.50 13.57 -11.49
CA GLY A 30 1.23 13.22 -12.15
C GLY A 30 1.04 11.72 -12.43
N GLU A 31 2.06 10.89 -12.20
CA GLU A 31 1.93 9.42 -12.32
C GLU A 31 1.29 8.80 -11.08
N LEU A 32 1.27 9.47 -9.92
CA LEU A 32 0.64 8.96 -8.71
C LEU A 32 -0.89 8.92 -8.90
N SER A 33 -1.44 7.71 -9.02
CA SER A 33 -2.88 7.47 -9.27
C SER A 33 -3.65 7.18 -7.99
N ALA A 34 -3.03 6.54 -6.99
CA ALA A 34 -3.68 6.26 -5.71
C ALA A 34 -2.72 6.38 -4.51
N PHE A 35 -3.27 6.80 -3.38
CA PHE A 35 -2.62 6.78 -2.06
C PHE A 35 -3.70 6.50 -1.01
N GLU A 36 -3.90 5.24 -0.67
CA GLU A 36 -5.00 4.77 0.17
C GLU A 36 -4.50 4.31 1.54
N ALA A 37 -4.81 5.08 2.58
CA ALA A 37 -4.37 4.80 3.94
C ALA A 37 -5.29 3.81 4.68
N MET A 38 -4.69 2.99 5.54
CA MET A 38 -5.35 2.06 6.45
C MET A 38 -4.72 2.16 7.84
N TRP A 39 -5.57 2.11 8.87
CA TRP A 39 -5.12 2.00 10.25
C TRP A 39 -4.82 0.54 10.61
N ARG A 40 -3.93 0.34 11.59
CA ARG A 40 -3.53 -1.00 12.07
C ARG A 40 -4.71 -1.92 12.36
N ASN A 41 -5.75 -1.42 13.02
CA ASN A 41 -6.93 -2.22 13.37
C ASN A 41 -7.64 -2.80 12.13
N HIS A 42 -7.76 -2.01 11.06
CA HIS A 42 -8.35 -2.47 9.81
C HIS A 42 -7.44 -3.47 9.09
N TYR A 43 -6.15 -3.15 8.95
CA TYR A 43 -5.18 -4.05 8.33
C TYR A 43 -5.09 -5.41 9.05
N ARG A 44 -4.98 -5.38 10.39
CA ARG A 44 -4.95 -6.60 11.22
C ARG A 44 -6.26 -7.37 11.18
N LEU A 45 -7.41 -6.70 11.09
CA LEU A 45 -8.70 -7.38 10.97
C LEU A 45 -8.72 -8.27 9.73
N LEU A 46 -8.25 -7.74 8.59
CA LEU A 46 -8.33 -8.44 7.30
C LEU A 46 -7.17 -9.42 7.07
N THR A 47 -6.09 -9.29 7.82
CA THR A 47 -4.93 -10.19 7.74
C THR A 47 -4.89 -11.17 8.91
N ASP A 48 -4.33 -10.76 10.04
CA ASP A 48 -4.03 -11.58 11.22
C ASP A 48 -5.28 -12.14 11.93
N VAL A 49 -6.30 -11.31 12.15
CA VAL A 49 -7.47 -11.68 12.97
C VAL A 49 -8.45 -12.57 12.21
N SER A 50 -8.81 -12.20 10.98
CA SER A 50 -9.74 -13.00 10.17
C SER A 50 -9.06 -14.11 9.38
N GLY A 51 -7.76 -14.01 9.12
CA GLY A 51 -7.01 -14.93 8.27
C GLY A 51 -7.42 -14.89 6.79
N ARG A 52 -8.21 -13.90 6.36
CA ARG A 52 -8.74 -13.82 5.00
C ARG A 52 -7.66 -13.54 3.97
N HIS A 53 -6.68 -12.71 4.35
CA HIS A 53 -5.55 -12.33 3.52
C HIS A 53 -4.24 -12.61 4.26
N ALA A 54 -3.22 -13.09 3.56
CA ALA A 54 -1.88 -13.17 4.13
C ALA A 54 -1.29 -11.75 4.23
N PRO A 55 -0.71 -11.34 5.37
CA PRO A 55 -0.12 -10.01 5.51
C PRO A 55 1.11 -9.86 4.59
N PRO A 56 1.13 -8.91 3.63
CA PRO A 56 2.28 -8.71 2.76
C PRO A 56 3.51 -8.11 3.45
N VAL A 57 3.29 -7.42 4.57
CA VAL A 57 4.31 -6.79 5.44
C VAL A 57 3.92 -7.00 6.91
N GLY A 58 4.81 -6.69 7.85
CA GLY A 58 4.53 -6.86 9.28
C GLY A 58 3.28 -6.11 9.80
N THR A 59 2.61 -6.66 10.82
CA THR A 59 1.33 -6.15 11.38
C THR A 59 1.48 -5.12 12.51
N GLU A 60 2.71 -4.72 12.81
CA GLU A 60 3.06 -3.90 13.98
C GLU A 60 3.06 -2.40 13.72
N SER A 61 3.00 -1.95 12.46
CA SER A 61 2.96 -0.53 12.14
C SER A 61 1.60 0.08 12.48
N PRO A 62 1.53 1.35 12.92
CA PRO A 62 0.25 2.01 13.19
C PRO A 62 -0.55 2.33 11.92
N PHE A 63 0.14 2.52 10.78
CA PHE A 63 -0.46 2.89 9.51
C PHE A 63 0.10 2.04 8.36
N TYR A 64 -0.74 1.84 7.36
CA TYR A 64 -0.43 1.15 6.11
C TYR A 64 -0.97 1.95 4.95
N VAL A 65 -0.31 1.90 3.80
CA VAL A 65 -0.75 2.64 2.61
C VAL A 65 -0.62 1.78 1.37
N ILE A 66 -1.65 1.77 0.52
CA ILE A 66 -1.50 1.34 -0.88
C ILE A 66 -1.11 2.57 -1.71
N ILE A 67 0.02 2.47 -2.40
CA ILE A 67 0.51 3.45 -3.36
C ILE A 67 0.35 2.83 -4.75
N GLU A 68 -0.31 3.54 -5.66
CA GLU A 68 -0.37 3.15 -7.07
C GLU A 68 0.10 4.29 -7.96
N SER A 69 0.86 3.94 -9.00
CA SER A 69 1.20 4.86 -10.08
C SER A 69 0.89 4.27 -11.45
N GLN A 70 0.59 5.15 -12.40
CA GLN A 70 0.29 4.81 -13.78
C GLN A 70 1.08 5.70 -14.74
N ALA A 71 1.74 5.09 -15.73
CA ALA A 71 2.52 5.80 -16.73
C ALA A 71 2.42 5.15 -18.11
N ILE A 72 2.74 5.91 -19.17
CA ILE A 72 2.73 5.40 -20.55
C ILE A 72 4.06 4.68 -20.89
N ASP A 73 5.18 5.14 -20.33
CA ASP A 73 6.53 4.61 -20.57
C ASP A 73 6.89 3.55 -19.52
N ALA A 74 6.61 2.28 -19.81
CA ALA A 74 6.84 1.17 -18.90
C ALA A 74 8.32 0.97 -18.53
N ASP A 75 9.25 1.27 -19.45
CA ASP A 75 10.68 1.01 -19.27
C ASP A 75 11.27 1.88 -18.15
N ARG A 76 10.77 3.11 -18.01
CA ARG A 76 11.23 4.06 -16.99
C ARG A 76 10.36 4.06 -15.74
N HIS A 77 9.10 3.67 -15.86
CA HIS A 77 8.12 3.76 -14.78
C HIS A 77 8.48 2.87 -13.59
N GLY A 78 8.85 1.61 -13.83
CA GLY A 78 9.24 0.67 -12.77
C GLY A 78 10.43 1.19 -11.94
N ALA A 79 11.53 1.57 -12.62
CA ALA A 79 12.72 2.08 -11.95
C ALA A 79 12.44 3.37 -11.14
N ARG A 80 11.58 4.25 -11.64
CA ARG A 80 11.19 5.47 -10.94
C ARG A 80 10.34 5.17 -9.70
N PHE A 81 9.41 4.22 -9.79
CA PHE A 81 8.59 3.78 -8.68
C PHE A 81 9.45 3.16 -7.56
N ASP A 82 10.35 2.25 -7.94
CA ASP A 82 11.27 1.62 -7.00
C ASP A 82 12.18 2.65 -6.32
N GLN A 83 12.74 3.60 -7.08
CA GLN A 83 13.57 4.67 -6.53
C GLN A 83 12.79 5.61 -5.59
N ALA A 84 11.51 5.88 -5.88
CA ALA A 84 10.66 6.68 -5.02
C ALA A 84 10.44 5.98 -3.66
N LEU A 85 10.17 4.67 -3.68
CA LEU A 85 10.02 3.86 -2.46
C LEU A 85 11.34 3.74 -1.68
N GLU A 86 12.45 3.48 -2.37
CA GLU A 86 13.78 3.36 -1.76
C GLU A 86 14.18 4.66 -1.05
N SER A 87 14.05 5.80 -1.72
CA SER A 87 14.35 7.11 -1.09
C SER A 87 13.41 7.46 0.07
N ALA A 88 12.15 7.01 0.02
CA ALA A 88 11.22 7.17 1.14
C ALA A 88 11.57 6.28 2.33
N PHE A 89 12.06 5.07 2.07
CA PHE A 89 12.58 4.16 3.09
C PHE A 89 13.82 4.75 3.76
N GLU A 90 14.79 5.24 2.98
CA GLU A 90 15.99 5.91 3.50
C GLU A 90 15.66 7.15 4.34
N ALA A 91 14.60 7.88 3.98
CA ALA A 91 14.11 9.03 4.74
C ALA A 91 13.31 8.64 6.00
N GLY A 92 13.10 7.34 6.27
CA GLY A 92 12.36 6.84 7.42
C GLY A 92 10.84 7.05 7.35
N LEU A 93 10.29 7.30 6.15
CA LEU A 93 8.86 7.53 5.94
C LEU A 93 8.04 6.23 5.90
N LEU A 94 8.71 5.12 5.57
CA LEU A 94 8.15 3.77 5.63
C LEU A 94 9.16 2.81 6.24
N ALA A 95 8.67 1.76 6.90
CA ALA A 95 9.46 0.76 7.60
C ALA A 95 9.56 -0.58 6.86
N ASP A 96 8.61 -0.85 5.96
CA ASP A 96 8.55 -2.07 5.16
C ASP A 96 7.65 -1.84 3.92
N ALA A 97 7.87 -2.60 2.86
CA ALA A 97 7.12 -2.49 1.61
C ALA A 97 6.98 -3.84 0.89
N ALA A 98 5.77 -4.12 0.41
CA ALA A 98 5.49 -5.21 -0.53
C ALA A 98 5.11 -4.62 -1.89
N ILE A 99 5.94 -4.87 -2.91
CA ILE A 99 5.74 -4.36 -4.28
C ILE A 99 5.14 -5.47 -5.14
N ALA A 100 4.00 -5.20 -5.79
CA ALA A 100 3.39 -6.15 -6.71
C ALA A 100 4.25 -6.35 -7.97
N GLN A 101 4.51 -7.61 -8.30
CA GLN A 101 5.26 -8.04 -9.49
C GLN A 101 4.35 -8.64 -10.57
N SER A 102 3.04 -8.67 -10.33
CA SER A 102 2.02 -9.14 -11.28
C SER A 102 0.65 -8.53 -10.96
N ASP A 103 -0.26 -8.56 -11.94
CA ASP A 103 -1.64 -8.10 -11.75
C ASP A 103 -2.35 -8.87 -10.63
N ALA A 104 -2.11 -10.17 -10.51
CA ALA A 104 -2.68 -10.98 -9.42
C ALA A 104 -2.18 -10.54 -8.04
N GLN A 105 -0.91 -10.16 -7.91
CA GLN A 105 -0.38 -9.60 -6.66
C GLN A 105 -0.96 -8.21 -6.39
N ARG A 106 -1.05 -7.36 -7.41
CA ARG A 106 -1.68 -6.05 -7.31
C ARG A 106 -3.10 -6.16 -6.78
N ASP A 107 -3.91 -7.03 -7.40
CA ASP A 107 -5.31 -7.24 -7.02
C ASP A 107 -5.40 -7.80 -5.58
N GLY A 108 -4.46 -8.66 -5.17
CA GLY A 108 -4.36 -9.13 -3.78
C GLY A 108 -4.04 -8.02 -2.78
N LEU A 109 -3.19 -7.05 -3.13
CA LEU A 109 -2.93 -5.88 -2.27
C LEU A 109 -4.19 -5.02 -2.12
N TRP A 110 -4.89 -4.75 -3.22
CA TRP A 110 -6.15 -3.98 -3.21
C TRP A 110 -7.28 -4.69 -2.45
N ALA A 111 -7.37 -6.02 -2.56
CA ALA A 111 -8.36 -6.81 -1.82
C ALA A 111 -8.27 -6.60 -0.30
N ILE A 112 -7.06 -6.43 0.26
CA ILE A 112 -6.89 -6.13 1.68
C ILE A 112 -7.54 -4.80 2.06
N ARG A 113 -7.59 -3.82 1.15
CA ARG A 113 -8.18 -2.50 1.41
C ARG A 113 -9.69 -2.48 1.15
N GLU A 114 -10.15 -3.27 0.20
CA GLU A 114 -11.52 -3.26 -0.32
C GLU A 114 -12.44 -4.30 0.34
N ASP A 115 -11.88 -5.33 0.98
CA ASP A 115 -12.64 -6.36 1.69
C ASP A 115 -13.27 -5.80 2.97
N ILE A 116 -14.37 -5.07 2.79
CA ILE A 116 -15.21 -4.51 3.86
C ILE A 116 -16.42 -5.44 4.10
N GLU A 117 -16.70 -6.37 3.16
CA GLU A 117 -17.84 -7.30 3.20
C GLU A 117 -17.53 -8.59 4.00
N GLY A 118 -17.29 -8.39 5.29
CA GLY A 118 -17.15 -9.48 6.27
C GLY A 118 -18.01 -9.31 7.53
N TRP A 119 -18.64 -8.16 7.72
CA TRP A 119 -19.56 -7.93 8.84
C TRP A 119 -20.97 -8.42 8.49
N SER A 120 -21.09 -9.72 8.19
CA SER A 120 -22.34 -10.40 8.53
C SER A 120 -22.36 -10.50 10.04
N ILE A 121 -23.09 -9.59 10.70
CA ILE A 121 -23.52 -9.79 12.08
C ILE A 121 -24.34 -11.07 12.06
N SER A 122 -23.71 -12.21 12.36
CA SER A 122 -24.47 -13.29 12.96
C SER A 122 -24.90 -12.76 14.32
N SER A 123 -26.12 -12.22 14.39
CA SER A 123 -26.80 -11.99 15.67
C SER A 123 -26.66 -13.28 16.49
N PRO A 124 -26.27 -13.21 17.77
CA PRO A 124 -26.32 -14.39 18.62
C PRO A 124 -27.80 -14.85 18.73
N PRO A 125 -28.04 -16.15 18.96
CA PRO A 125 -29.35 -16.79 18.86
C PRO A 125 -30.41 -16.20 19.81
#